data_AF-A0A9D4VGN7-F1
#
_entry.id   AF-A0A9D4VGN7-F1
#
_cell.length_a   1.000
_cell.length_b   1.000
_cell.length_c   1.000
_cell.angle_alpha   90.00
_cell.angle_beta   90.00
_cell.angle_gamma   90.00
#
_symmetry.space_group_name_H-M   'P 1'
#
loop_
_entity.id
_entity.type
_entity.pdbx_description
1 polymer ?
#
loop_
_entity_poly.entity_id
_entity_poly.type
_entity_poly.pdbx_seq_one_letter_code
_entity_poly.pdbx_strand_id
1 'polypeptide(L)'
;YVDGELVASASSDQKDIARLEAAKAALHKLERLLPATTMIRDCYVGIDGTFEVEVAKQKLYAICGIKKWPKPVYSIVKDEGTPQDKKFVTAVQIATPSATLQMSGDEKSRVKDAENSAASLMIRALQQHKYV
;
A
#
# COMPACT_ATOMS: atom_id res chain seq x y z
N TYR A 1 -17.95 -17.69 -13.29
CA TYR A 1 -18.17 -17.80 -11.83
C TYR A 1 -16.88 -17.44 -11.13
N VAL A 2 -16.95 -16.70 -10.03
CA VAL A 2 -15.84 -16.39 -9.11
C VAL A 2 -16.34 -16.77 -7.72
N ASP A 3 -15.59 -17.60 -7.00
CA ASP A 3 -15.98 -18.12 -5.67
C ASP A 3 -17.36 -18.78 -5.61
N GLY A 4 -17.78 -19.43 -6.70
CA GLY A 4 -19.08 -20.07 -6.80
C GLY A 4 -20.24 -19.14 -7.16
N GLU A 5 -20.02 -17.82 -7.27
CA GLU A 5 -21.04 -16.84 -7.66
C GLU A 5 -20.94 -16.47 -9.16
N LEU A 6 -22.09 -16.28 -9.81
CA LEU A 6 -22.14 -15.83 -11.21
C LEU A 6 -21.86 -14.32 -11.30
N VAL A 7 -20.60 -13.97 -11.54
CA VAL A 7 -20.20 -12.56 -11.70
C VAL A 7 -20.67 -11.97 -13.04
N ALA A 8 -20.37 -12.63 -14.17
CA ALA A 8 -20.79 -12.20 -15.51
C ALA A 8 -20.86 -13.36 -16.50
N SER A 9 -21.59 -13.15 -17.60
CA SER A 9 -21.74 -14.08 -18.72
C SER A 9 -21.83 -13.30 -20.03
N ALA A 10 -21.33 -13.86 -21.13
CA ALA A 10 -21.44 -13.29 -22.47
C ALA A 10 -21.61 -14.40 -23.51
N SER A 11 -22.20 -14.04 -24.65
CA SER A 11 -22.43 -14.93 -25.80
C SER A 11 -21.87 -14.31 -27.07
N SER A 12 -21.30 -15.14 -27.94
CA SER A 12 -20.79 -14.75 -29.25
C SER A 12 -20.70 -15.99 -30.15
N ASP A 13 -20.72 -15.79 -31.46
CA ASP A 13 -20.58 -16.85 -32.46
C ASP A 13 -19.21 -17.55 -32.39
N GLN A 14 -18.21 -16.85 -31.83
CA GLN A 14 -16.89 -17.42 -31.57
C GLN A 14 -16.69 -17.61 -30.06
N LYS A 15 -16.37 -18.85 -29.68
CA LYS A 15 -16.15 -19.25 -28.28
C LYS A 15 -15.10 -18.39 -27.57
N ASP A 16 -14.04 -18.01 -28.26
CA ASP A 16 -12.96 -17.20 -27.67
C ASP A 16 -13.40 -15.75 -27.43
N ILE A 17 -14.25 -15.21 -28.29
CA ILE A 17 -14.85 -13.88 -28.11
C ILE A 17 -15.83 -13.90 -26.94
N ALA A 18 -16.69 -14.93 -26.85
CA ALA A 18 -17.62 -15.07 -25.74
C ALA A 18 -16.89 -15.16 -24.38
N ARG A 19 -15.75 -15.87 -24.33
CA ARG A 19 -14.90 -15.96 -23.14
C ARG A 19 -14.27 -14.62 -22.77
N LEU A 20 -13.73 -13.90 -23.76
CA LEU A 20 -13.11 -12.60 -23.53
C LEU A 20 -14.11 -11.58 -22.99
N GLU A 21 -15.29 -11.50 -23.60
CA GLU A 21 -16.34 -10.57 -23.16
C GLU A 21 -16.88 -10.92 -21.78
N ALA A 22 -17.05 -12.21 -21.47
CA ALA A 22 -17.44 -12.65 -20.13
C ALA A 22 -16.39 -12.27 -19.08
N ALA A 23 -15.10 -12.42 -19.38
CA ALA A 23 -14.01 -12.02 -18.49
C ALA A 23 -13.95 -10.50 -18.29
N LYS A 24 -14.10 -9.73 -19.38
CA LYS A 24 -14.13 -8.26 -19.36
C LYS A 24 -15.30 -7.73 -18.54
N ALA A 25 -16.50 -8.28 -18.74
CA ALA A 25 -17.68 -7.94 -17.97
C ALA A 25 -17.53 -8.30 -16.48
N ALA A 26 -16.94 -9.46 -16.18
CA ALA A 26 -16.66 -9.86 -14.80
C ALA A 26 -15.69 -8.89 -14.12
N LEU A 27 -14.61 -8.50 -14.79
CA LEU A 27 -13.64 -7.56 -14.27
C LEU A 27 -14.26 -6.19 -13.97
N HIS A 28 -15.04 -5.63 -14.91
CA HIS A 28 -15.73 -4.35 -14.69
C HIS A 28 -16.70 -4.39 -13.51
N LYS A 29 -17.41 -5.51 -13.33
CA LYS A 29 -18.34 -5.68 -12.21
C LYS A 29 -17.60 -5.80 -10.88
N LEU A 30 -16.50 -6.54 -10.84
CA LEU A 30 -15.66 -6.66 -9.65
C LEU A 30 -14.98 -5.33 -9.30
N GLU A 31 -14.50 -4.57 -10.30
CA GLU A 31 -13.91 -3.24 -10.09
C GLU A 31 -14.90 -2.27 -9.44
N ARG A 32 -16.20 -2.36 -9.76
CA ARG A 32 -17.25 -1.54 -9.13
C ARG A 32 -17.60 -1.98 -7.70
N LEU A 33 -17.41 -3.26 -7.38
CA LEU A 33 -17.63 -3.80 -6.03
C LEU A 33 -16.47 -3.49 -5.08
N LEU A 34 -15.29 -3.15 -5.61
CA LEU A 34 -14.20 -2.63 -4.82
C LEU A 34 -14.54 -1.19 -4.38
N PRO A 35 -14.67 -0.91 -3.08
CA PRO A 35 -15.00 0.44 -2.60
C PRO A 35 -13.83 1.37 -2.88
N ALA A 36 -13.96 2.22 -3.90
CA ALA A 36 -13.20 3.46 -4.15
C ALA A 36 -11.66 3.40 -3.90
N THR A 37 -11.04 2.21 -3.98
CA THR A 37 -9.59 2.06 -3.83
C THR A 37 -8.86 2.51 -5.10
N THR A 38 -9.61 2.70 -6.20
CA THR A 38 -9.11 3.21 -7.48
C THR A 38 -8.64 4.67 -7.41
N MET A 39 -9.08 5.47 -6.43
CA MET A 39 -8.52 6.83 -6.21
C MET A 39 -7.05 6.81 -5.77
N ILE A 40 -6.53 5.66 -5.32
CA ILE A 40 -5.11 5.51 -4.98
C ILE A 40 -4.27 5.13 -6.21
N ARG A 41 -4.88 4.50 -7.22
CA ARG A 41 -4.17 4.04 -8.43
C ARG A 41 -3.76 5.20 -9.35
N ASP A 42 -4.52 6.29 -9.35
CA ASP A 42 -4.26 7.43 -10.25
C ASP A 42 -3.31 8.49 -9.66
N CYS A 43 -2.84 8.32 -8.42
CA CYS A 43 -1.71 9.11 -7.88
C CYS A 43 -0.34 8.50 -8.22
N TYR A 44 -0.31 7.37 -8.93
CA TYR A 44 0.88 6.53 -9.17
C TYR A 44 1.38 6.54 -10.62
N VAL A 45 0.84 7.40 -11.49
CA VAL A 45 1.40 7.61 -12.84
C VAL A 45 2.50 8.65 -12.73
N GLY A 46 3.70 8.23 -12.32
CA GLY A 46 4.84 9.15 -12.26
C GLY A 46 6.09 8.67 -11.53
N ILE A 47 6.22 7.38 -11.20
CA ILE A 47 7.49 6.85 -10.69
C ILE A 47 7.90 5.72 -11.63
N ASP A 48 8.58 6.14 -12.69
CA ASP A 48 9.32 5.31 -13.63
C ASP A 48 10.30 4.40 -12.88
N GLY A 49 10.49 3.21 -13.44
CA GLY A 49 11.03 2.04 -12.76
C GLY A 49 12.45 2.22 -12.28
N THR A 50 12.62 2.19 -10.95
CA THR A 50 13.75 1.64 -10.15
C THR A 50 13.57 2.22 -8.72
N PHE A 51 14.11 1.56 -7.69
CA PHE A 51 14.13 2.01 -6.27
C PHE A 51 12.93 1.65 -5.38
N GLU A 52 12.71 0.35 -5.16
CA GLU A 52 11.66 -0.18 -4.27
C GLU A 52 11.81 0.16 -2.77
N VAL A 53 12.95 0.68 -2.33
CA VAL A 53 13.19 0.99 -0.91
C VAL A 53 12.84 2.44 -0.56
N GLU A 54 13.12 3.43 -1.42
CA GLU A 54 12.93 4.86 -1.11
C GLU A 54 11.48 5.35 -1.18
N VAL A 55 10.58 4.55 -1.73
CA VAL A 55 9.22 5.01 -2.01
C VAL A 55 8.29 4.92 -0.81
N ALA A 56 8.52 4.02 0.15
CA ALA A 56 7.57 3.78 1.24
C ALA A 56 7.39 5.00 2.16
N LYS A 57 8.49 5.62 2.59
CA LYS A 57 8.45 6.86 3.39
C LYS A 57 7.80 8.01 2.64
N GLN A 58 8.12 8.18 1.36
CA GLN A 58 7.51 9.22 0.51
C GLN A 58 6.01 8.99 0.30
N LYS A 59 5.59 7.74 0.07
CA LYS A 59 4.18 7.35 -0.07
C LYS A 59 3.40 7.65 1.19
N LEU A 60 3.92 7.30 2.36
CA LEU A 60 3.25 7.60 3.63
C LEU A 60 3.10 9.10 3.85
N TYR A 61 4.13 9.88 3.48
CA TYR A 61 4.07 11.34 3.52
C TYR A 61 2.97 11.89 2.59
N ALA A 62 2.89 11.40 1.35
CA ALA A 62 1.86 11.80 0.39
C ALA A 62 0.45 11.47 0.90
N ILE A 63 0.25 10.27 1.45
CA ILE A 63 -1.01 9.85 2.09
C ILE A 63 -1.42 10.82 3.19
N CYS A 64 -0.49 11.19 4.09
CA CYS A 64 -0.77 12.14 5.16
C CYS A 64 -1.17 13.51 4.59
N GLY A 65 -0.48 13.98 3.53
CA GLY A 65 -0.81 15.24 2.86
C GLY A 65 -2.21 15.26 2.24
N ILE A 66 -2.61 14.18 1.56
CA ILE A 66 -3.94 14.03 0.95
C ILE A 66 -5.03 13.99 2.02
N LYS A 67 -4.81 13.23 3.09
CA LYS A 67 -5.75 13.08 4.20
C LYS A 67 -5.74 14.26 5.19
N LYS A 68 -4.92 15.28 4.94
CA LYS A 68 -4.70 16.44 5.83
C LYS A 68 -4.26 16.03 7.24
N TRP A 69 -3.55 14.91 7.35
CA TRP A 69 -2.93 14.48 8.59
C TRP A 69 -1.60 15.21 8.82
N PRO A 70 -1.18 15.39 10.09
CA PRO A 70 0.16 15.85 10.40
C PRO A 70 1.24 14.96 9.76
N LYS A 71 2.43 15.54 9.62
CA LYS A 71 3.57 14.83 9.03
C LYS A 71 3.92 13.59 9.89
N PRO A 72 4.23 12.44 9.27
CA PRO A 72 4.69 11.26 10.00
C PRO A 72 5.99 11.56 10.75
N VAL A 73 6.07 11.12 12.00
CA VAL A 73 7.24 11.27 12.87
C VAL A 73 7.97 9.94 12.93
N TYR A 74 9.28 9.96 12.69
CA TYR A 74 10.14 8.78 12.74
C TYR A 74 11.04 8.85 13.97
N SER A 75 11.22 7.72 14.65
CA SER A 75 12.09 7.60 15.82
C SER A 75 12.84 6.28 15.79
N ILE A 76 14.15 6.31 16.06
CA ILE A 76 14.96 5.10 16.16
C ILE A 76 14.65 4.44 17.50
N VAL A 77 14.12 3.21 17.44
CA VAL A 77 13.77 2.41 18.63
C VAL A 77 14.96 1.57 19.08
N LYS A 78 15.79 1.15 18.11
CA LYS A 78 16.97 0.29 18.36
C LYS A 78 18.11 0.72 17.45
N ASP A 79 19.28 0.95 18.03
CA ASP A 79 20.56 1.13 17.34
C ASP A 79 21.58 0.25 18.07
N GLU A 80 21.68 -1.00 17.60
CA GLU A 80 22.53 -2.01 18.20
C GLU A 80 23.45 -2.63 17.14
N GLY A 81 24.56 -3.21 17.57
CA GLY A 81 25.47 -3.94 16.71
C GLY A 81 26.86 -3.31 16.65
N THR A 82 27.79 -4.09 16.08
CA THR A 82 29.15 -3.61 15.82
C THR A 82 29.15 -2.69 14.61
N PRO A 83 30.20 -1.89 14.38
CA PRO A 83 30.31 -1.07 13.17
C PRO A 83 30.16 -1.85 11.85
N GLN A 84 30.38 -3.18 11.87
CA GLN A 84 30.28 -4.07 10.71
C GLN A 84 28.91 -4.77 10.59
N ASP A 85 28.14 -4.90 11.68
CA ASP A 85 26.80 -5.50 11.71
C ASP A 85 25.81 -4.60 12.48
N LYS A 86 25.76 -3.32 12.09
CA LYS A 86 24.81 -2.38 12.68
C LYS A 86 23.39 -2.79 12.30
N LYS A 87 22.48 -2.74 13.27
CA LYS A 87 21.05 -3.03 13.15
C LYS A 87 20.25 -1.88 13.72
N PHE A 88 19.39 -1.34 12.88
CA PHE A 88 18.51 -0.23 13.18
C PHE A 88 17.07 -0.71 13.12
N VAL A 89 16.29 -0.37 14.13
CA VAL A 89 14.82 -0.44 14.10
C VAL A 89 14.29 0.96 14.23
N THR A 90 13.37 1.33 13.35
CA THR A 90 12.70 2.63 13.41
C THR A 90 11.21 2.41 13.61
N ALA A 91 10.57 3.29 14.39
CA ALA A 91 9.13 3.39 14.48
C ALA A 91 8.65 4.66 13.78
N VAL A 92 7.49 4.56 13.14
CA VAL A 92 6.75 5.68 12.57
C VAL A 92 5.46 5.91 13.34
N GLN A 93 5.18 7.17 13.63
CA GLN A 93 3.97 7.62 14.31
C GLN A 93 3.22 8.61 13.42
N ILE A 94 1.90 8.41 13.28
CA ILE A 94 1.00 9.30 12.56
C ILE A 94 -0.18 9.66 13.43
N ALA A 95 -0.60 10.93 13.39
CA ALA A 95 -1.83 11.36 14.02
C ALA A 95 -2.97 11.31 12.99
N THR A 96 -3.96 10.46 13.24
CA THR A 96 -5.21 10.46 12.48
C THR A 96 -6.29 11.19 13.29
N PRO A 97 -7.41 11.63 12.67
CA PRO A 97 -8.51 12.28 13.37
C PRO A 97 -9.11 11.43 14.50
N SER A 98 -8.99 10.11 14.40
CA SER A 98 -9.56 9.17 15.36
C SER A 98 -8.56 8.78 16.44
N ALA A 99 -7.28 8.62 16.09
CA ALA A 99 -6.25 8.15 17.01
C ALA A 99 -4.84 8.41 16.48
N THR A 100 -3.87 8.37 17.39
CA THR A 100 -2.45 8.33 17.02
C THR A 100 -2.03 6.88 16.82
N LEU A 101 -1.56 6.56 15.62
CA LEU A 101 -1.08 5.23 15.27
C LEU A 101 0.45 5.20 15.31
N GLN A 102 1.01 4.12 15.83
CA GLN A 102 2.45 3.88 15.85
C GLN A 102 2.74 2.49 15.28
N MET A 103 3.78 2.39 14.46
CA MET A 103 4.23 1.13 13.86
C MET A 103 5.74 1.05 13.88
N SER A 104 6.27 -0.09 14.33
CA SER A 104 7.71 -0.38 14.26
C SER A 104 8.02 -1.15 12.99
N GLY A 105 9.12 -0.76 12.32
CA GLY A 105 9.69 -1.48 11.19
C GLY A 105 10.52 -2.68 11.62
N ASP A 106 11.02 -3.40 10.62
CA ASP A 106 11.96 -4.50 10.80
C ASP A 106 13.38 -3.99 11.06
N GLU A 107 14.22 -4.87 11.61
CA GLU A 107 15.66 -4.64 11.73
C GLU A 107 16.31 -4.51 10.35
N LYS A 108 17.04 -3.40 10.13
CA LYS A 108 17.78 -3.12 8.90
C LYS A 108 19.18 -2.61 9.18
N SER A 109 20.10 -2.79 8.23
CA SER A 109 21.48 -2.32 8.36
C SER A 109 21.66 -0.81 8.18
N ARG A 110 20.64 -0.12 7.66
CA ARG A 110 20.64 1.33 7.41
C ARG A 110 19.39 1.96 8.00
N VAL A 111 19.54 3.13 8.62
CA VAL A 111 18.42 3.91 9.18
C VAL A 111 17.35 4.20 8.12
N LYS A 112 17.76 4.59 6.91
CA LYS A 112 16.82 4.83 5.79
C LYS A 112 15.95 3.61 5.50
N ASP A 113 16.53 2.42 5.49
CA ASP A 113 15.81 1.18 5.18
C ASP A 113 14.88 0.80 6.34
N ALA A 114 15.30 1.06 7.59
CA ALA A 114 14.46 0.86 8.78
C ALA A 114 13.24 1.81 8.78
N GLU A 115 13.44 3.09 8.45
CA GLU A 115 12.36 4.06 8.26
C GLU A 115 11.37 3.62 7.18
N ASN A 116 11.88 3.14 6.05
CA ASN A 116 11.07 2.67 4.93
C ASN A 116 10.29 1.40 5.28
N SER A 117 10.89 0.46 6.01
CA SER A 117 10.18 -0.72 6.53
C SER A 117 9.03 -0.30 7.45
N ALA A 118 9.27 0.61 8.41
CA ALA A 118 8.22 1.12 9.29
C ALA A 118 7.09 1.80 8.51
N ALA A 119 7.43 2.61 7.50
CA ALA A 119 6.46 3.27 6.64
C ALA A 119 5.62 2.27 5.83
N SER A 120 6.24 1.23 5.29
CA SER A 120 5.56 0.17 4.52
C SER A 120 4.51 -0.55 5.38
N LEU A 121 4.90 -0.95 6.60
CA LEU A 121 3.99 -1.59 7.55
C LEU A 121 2.84 -0.67 7.96
N MET A 122 3.13 0.61 8.19
CA MET A 122 2.10 1.61 8.49
C MET A 122 1.10 1.77 7.34
N ILE A 123 1.55 1.88 6.10
CA ILE A 123 0.66 1.98 4.92
C ILE A 123 -0.23 0.74 4.83
N ARG A 124 0.33 -0.45 5.01
CA ARG A 124 -0.44 -1.70 4.98
C ARG A 124 -1.49 -1.75 6.09
N ALA A 125 -1.12 -1.32 7.30
CA ALA A 125 -2.06 -1.24 8.42
C ALA A 125 -3.19 -0.24 8.13
N LEU A 126 -2.88 0.92 7.54
CA LEU A 126 -3.89 1.91 7.15
C LEU A 126 -4.88 1.34 6.13
N GLN A 127 -4.40 0.59 5.13
CA GLN A 127 -5.24 -0.06 4.12
C GLN A 127 -6.15 -1.13 4.72
N GLN A 128 -5.61 -1.96 5.62
CA GLN A 128 -6.37 -3.04 6.27
C GLN A 128 -7.52 -2.51 7.15
N HIS A 129 -7.28 -1.40 7.84
CA HIS A 129 -8.27 -0.78 8.71
C HIS A 129 -9.16 0.25 7.98
N LYS A 130 -9.06 0.33 6.64
CA LYS A 130 -9.82 1.25 5.77
C LYS A 130 -9.66 2.73 6.13
N TYR A 131 -8.51 3.11 6.70
CA TYR A 131 -8.16 4.52 6.88
C TYR A 131 -7.77 5.18 5.55
N VAL A 132 -7.22 4.39 4.63
CA VAL A 132 -6.81 4.79 3.28
C VAL A 132 -7.36 3.83 2.24
#